data_AF-A0A397GVV6-F1
#
_entry.id   AF-A0A397GVV6-F1
#
_cell.length_a   1.000
_cell.length_b   1.000
_cell.length_c   1.000
_cell.angle_alpha   90.00
_cell.angle_beta   90.00
_cell.angle_gamma   90.00
#
_symmetry.space_group_name_H-M   'P 1'
#
loop_
_entity.id
_entity.type
_entity.pdbx_description
1 polymer ?
#
loop_
_entity_poly.entity_id
_entity_poly.type
_entity_poly.pdbx_seq_one_letter_code
_entity_poly.pdbx_strand_id
1 'polypeptide(L)'
;MTNINNPDYDLKEFENIIENYKKDEFAYLNQYYTKYYLLGTNEKITEDFYIYQAPNKLCVIGLAPTHPLLQPQPQQQNQLPKIKKIEYNAKAVDTINKKKQNLLSITSNICTITTIITEQEEKRYQIKAGVIGWLVDINMRFNNNSNNNNNNNNNNDNNNNNNNNEFDLLQNKPFTEGYIAIIKPKHDNPSIALGHCISEEQYNEYIIKLSGENTTLK
;
A
#
# COMPACT_ATOMS: atom_id res chain seq x y z
N MET A 1 -45.73 -27.63 13.23
CA MET A 1 -44.26 -27.66 13.36
C MET A 1 -43.69 -27.69 11.95
N THR A 2 -43.12 -26.57 11.50
CA THR A 2 -42.45 -26.48 10.20
C THR A 2 -41.10 -27.18 10.30
N ASN A 3 -40.90 -28.28 9.55
CA ASN A 3 -39.60 -28.93 9.40
C ASN A 3 -38.62 -27.91 8.81
N ILE A 4 -37.65 -27.48 9.62
CA ILE A 4 -36.50 -26.73 9.15
C ILE A 4 -35.58 -27.77 8.50
N ASN A 5 -35.67 -27.93 7.18
CA ASN A 5 -34.68 -28.69 6.43
C ASN A 5 -33.34 -27.95 6.59
N ASN A 6 -32.40 -28.56 7.31
CA ASN A 6 -31.05 -28.07 7.37
C ASN A 6 -30.48 -28.17 5.93
N PRO A 7 -30.09 -27.05 5.29
CA PRO A 7 -29.52 -27.13 3.95
C PRO A 7 -28.26 -27.99 4.02
N ASP A 8 -28.19 -28.98 3.13
CA ASP A 8 -27.01 -29.82 2.98
C ASP A 8 -25.91 -28.95 2.34
N TYR A 9 -24.96 -28.52 3.18
CA TYR A 9 -23.87 -27.66 2.73
C TYR A 9 -22.79 -28.51 2.06
N ASP A 10 -22.70 -28.42 0.73
CA ASP A 10 -21.61 -29.05 -0.02
C ASP A 10 -20.32 -28.25 0.15
N LEU A 11 -19.38 -28.78 0.95
CA LEU A 11 -18.10 -28.15 1.23
C LEU A 11 -17.11 -28.22 0.05
N LYS A 12 -17.42 -29.02 -0.98
CA LYS A 12 -16.51 -29.31 -2.09
C LYS A 12 -16.21 -28.08 -2.95
N GLU A 13 -17.16 -27.15 -3.03
CA GLU A 13 -16.98 -25.86 -3.73
C GLU A 13 -15.90 -24.98 -3.07
N PHE A 14 -15.69 -25.14 -1.75
CA PHE A 14 -14.72 -24.35 -0.99
C PHE A 14 -13.33 -24.98 -0.92
N GLU A 15 -13.16 -26.24 -1.32
CA GLU A 15 -11.86 -26.94 -1.26
C GLU A 15 -10.79 -26.20 -2.08
N ASN A 16 -11.12 -25.80 -3.31
CA ASN A 16 -10.22 -25.04 -4.19
C ASN A 16 -9.86 -23.66 -3.61
N ILE A 17 -10.82 -23.00 -2.97
CA ILE A 17 -10.62 -21.69 -2.35
C ILE A 17 -9.66 -21.83 -1.16
N ILE A 18 -9.88 -22.84 -0.30
CA ILE A 18 -9.04 -23.13 0.86
C ILE A 18 -7.62 -23.52 0.44
N GLU A 19 -7.48 -24.33 -0.61
CA GLU A 19 -6.16 -24.67 -1.16
C GLU A 19 -5.39 -23.45 -1.67
N ASN A 20 -6.08 -22.53 -2.33
CA ASN A 20 -5.46 -21.29 -2.80
C ASN A 20 -5.00 -20.41 -1.63
N TYR A 21 -5.80 -20.29 -0.56
CA TYR A 21 -5.40 -19.57 0.65
C TYR A 21 -4.23 -20.21 1.40
N LYS A 22 -4.11 -21.54 1.34
CA LYS A 22 -2.94 -22.24 1.90
C LYS A 22 -1.65 -21.96 1.12
N LYS A 23 -1.76 -21.67 -0.18
CA LYS A 23 -0.61 -21.41 -1.07
C LYS A 23 -0.18 -19.94 -1.02
N ASP A 24 -1.14 -19.03 -1.00
CA ASP A 24 -0.93 -17.59 -0.98
C ASP A 24 -1.80 -16.95 0.10
N GLU A 25 -1.16 -16.43 1.14
CA GLU A 25 -1.82 -15.72 2.24
C GLU A 25 -2.64 -14.52 1.75
N PHE A 26 -2.31 -13.95 0.59
CA PHE A 26 -3.00 -12.81 0.00
C PHE A 26 -4.08 -13.20 -1.02
N ALA A 27 -4.30 -14.49 -1.28
CA ALA A 27 -5.27 -14.92 -2.29
C ALA A 27 -6.71 -14.47 -1.98
N TYR A 28 -7.04 -14.19 -0.71
CA TYR A 28 -8.35 -13.61 -0.36
C TYR A 28 -8.51 -12.17 -0.88
N LEU A 29 -7.43 -11.38 -0.97
CA LEU A 29 -7.49 -10.02 -1.51
C LEU A 29 -7.88 -10.01 -2.98
N ASN A 30 -7.48 -11.03 -3.74
CA ASN A 30 -7.82 -11.16 -5.16
C ASN A 30 -9.34 -11.22 -5.42
N GLN A 31 -10.12 -11.63 -4.42
CA GLN A 31 -11.60 -11.66 -4.51
C GLN A 31 -12.22 -10.28 -4.29
N TYR A 32 -11.54 -9.39 -3.56
CA TYR A 32 -12.06 -8.09 -3.15
C TYR A 32 -11.40 -6.91 -3.85
N TYR A 33 -10.32 -7.13 -4.60
CA TYR A 33 -9.59 -6.05 -5.24
C TYR A 33 -9.22 -6.38 -6.68
N THR A 34 -9.48 -5.44 -7.58
CA THR A 34 -8.83 -5.40 -8.88
C THR A 34 -7.52 -4.65 -8.74
N LYS A 35 -6.41 -5.29 -9.14
CA LYS A 35 -5.06 -4.79 -8.92
C LYS A 35 -4.53 -4.05 -10.14
N TYR A 36 -4.06 -2.83 -9.90
CA TYR A 36 -3.40 -1.99 -10.89
C TYR A 36 -2.05 -1.53 -10.35
N TYR A 37 -1.16 -1.13 -11.26
CA TYR A 37 0.17 -0.65 -10.92
C TYR A 37 0.48 0.64 -11.66
N LEU A 38 0.98 1.62 -10.93
CA LEU A 38 1.53 2.85 -11.47
C LEU A 38 3.05 2.70 -11.55
N LEU A 39 3.56 2.63 -12.77
CA LEU A 39 5.00 2.58 -13.00
C LEU A 39 5.67 3.91 -12.65
N GLY A 40 6.92 3.81 -12.21
CA GLY A 40 7.76 4.98 -12.02
C GLY A 40 8.11 5.69 -13.34
N THR A 41 8.55 6.94 -13.25
CA THR A 41 8.99 7.71 -14.42
C THR A 41 10.32 7.18 -14.99
N ASN A 42 10.68 7.54 -16.22
CA ASN A 42 11.86 7.03 -16.94
C ASN A 42 13.20 7.05 -16.16
N GLU A 43 13.41 7.99 -15.23
CA GLU A 43 14.62 8.06 -14.39
C GLU A 43 14.54 7.21 -13.09
N LYS A 44 13.34 6.76 -12.75
CA LYS A 44 12.96 6.10 -11.48
C LYS A 44 12.03 4.92 -11.76
N ILE A 45 12.41 4.09 -12.72
CA ILE A 45 11.63 2.98 -13.27
C ILE A 45 11.09 2.03 -12.19
N THR A 46 11.81 1.91 -11.08
CA THR A 46 11.48 1.04 -9.95
C THR A 46 10.73 1.76 -8.82
N GLU A 47 10.50 3.08 -8.86
CA GLU A 47 9.67 3.77 -7.85
C GLU A 47 8.18 3.62 -8.18
N ASP A 48 7.71 2.38 -8.21
CA ASP A 48 6.37 2.00 -8.62
C ASP A 48 5.43 1.68 -7.44
N PHE A 49 4.13 1.85 -7.67
CA PHE A 49 3.11 1.76 -6.63
C PHE A 49 1.96 0.87 -7.08
N TYR A 50 1.39 0.09 -6.17
CA TYR A 50 0.14 -0.60 -6.45
C TYR A 50 -1.05 0.30 -6.15
N ILE A 51 -2.14 0.06 -6.88
CA ILE A 51 -3.45 0.65 -6.68
C ILE A 51 -4.47 -0.49 -6.71
N TYR A 52 -4.99 -0.84 -5.54
CA TYR A 52 -5.99 -1.89 -5.39
C TYR A 52 -7.37 -1.25 -5.36
N GLN A 53 -8.17 -1.50 -6.39
CA GLN A 53 -9.53 -0.98 -6.49
C GLN A 53 -10.53 -1.98 -5.91
N ALA A 54 -11.26 -1.57 -4.87
CA ALA A 54 -12.35 -2.35 -4.30
C ALA A 54 -13.64 -2.26 -5.14
N PRO A 55 -14.63 -3.15 -4.94
CA PRO A 55 -15.95 -3.11 -5.59
C PRO A 55 -16.67 -1.77 -5.45
N ASN A 56 -16.53 -1.10 -4.29
CA ASN A 56 -17.06 0.24 -4.03
C ASN A 56 -16.25 1.38 -4.69
N LYS A 57 -15.29 1.03 -5.54
CA LYS A 57 -14.41 1.90 -6.32
C LYS A 57 -13.38 2.68 -5.51
N LEU A 58 -13.29 2.48 -4.19
CA LEU A 58 -12.18 3.02 -3.42
C LEU A 58 -10.87 2.38 -3.87
N CYS A 59 -9.83 3.20 -3.96
CA CYS A 59 -8.50 2.79 -4.35
C CYS A 59 -7.57 2.83 -3.13
N VAL A 60 -7.03 1.68 -2.77
CA VAL A 60 -5.98 1.55 -1.74
C VAL A 60 -4.63 1.64 -2.43
N ILE A 61 -3.74 2.49 -1.92
CA ILE A 61 -2.43 2.78 -2.52
C ILE A 61 -1.34 2.32 -1.58
N GLY A 62 -0.32 1.67 -2.13
CA GLY A 62 0.90 1.30 -1.42
C GLY A 62 2.07 1.03 -2.36
N LEU A 63 3.16 0.50 -1.81
CA LEU A 63 4.38 0.23 -2.55
C LEU A 63 4.25 -1.05 -3.38
N ALA A 64 4.59 -0.98 -4.67
CA ALA A 64 4.60 -2.18 -5.50
C ALA A 64 5.75 -3.12 -5.12
N PRO A 65 5.67 -4.43 -5.46
CA PRO A 65 6.69 -5.41 -5.09
C PRO A 65 8.12 -5.01 -5.48
N THR A 66 8.32 -4.39 -6.65
CA THR A 66 9.67 -4.00 -7.10
C THR A 66 10.19 -2.69 -6.52
N HIS A 67 9.40 -2.01 -5.68
CA HIS A 67 9.80 -0.72 -5.13
C HIS A 67 11.09 -0.82 -4.32
N PRO A 68 12.10 0.07 -4.47
CA PRO A 68 13.37 0.02 -3.75
C PRO A 68 13.26 -0.09 -2.23
N LEU A 69 12.16 0.41 -1.66
CA LEU A 69 11.86 0.30 -0.23
C LEU A 69 11.52 -1.13 0.23
N LEU A 70 11.08 -1.99 -0.68
CA LEU A 70 10.77 -3.40 -0.45
C LEU A 70 11.86 -4.33 -0.99
N GLN A 71 12.93 -3.77 -1.57
CA GLN A 71 14.01 -4.54 -2.18
C GLN A 71 15.30 -4.41 -1.35
N PRO A 72 16.02 -5.54 -1.13
CA PRO A 72 17.37 -5.52 -0.59
C PRO A 72 18.28 -4.57 -1.35
N GLN A 73 18.97 -3.66 -0.65
CA GLN A 73 19.89 -2.73 -1.29
C GLN A 73 21.32 -3.27 -1.21
N PRO A 74 22.08 -3.31 -2.33
CA PRO A 74 23.47 -3.74 -2.33
C PRO A 74 24.34 -2.89 -1.40
N GLN A 75 24.04 -1.59 -1.28
CA GLN A 75 24.78 -0.68 -0.40
C GLN A 75 24.56 -0.96 1.09
N GLN A 76 23.61 -1.83 1.46
CA GLN A 76 23.24 -2.14 2.85
C GLN A 76 23.33 -3.63 3.14
N GLN A 77 24.36 -4.31 2.65
CA GLN A 77 24.57 -5.75 2.91
C GLN A 77 23.33 -6.61 2.54
N ASN A 78 22.59 -6.21 1.49
CA ASN A 78 21.34 -6.84 1.08
C ASN A 78 20.23 -6.83 2.16
N GLN A 79 20.20 -5.79 2.98
CA GLN A 79 19.08 -5.50 3.88
C GLN A 79 18.10 -4.51 3.25
N LEU A 80 16.88 -4.47 3.79
CA LEU A 80 15.90 -3.46 3.43
C LEU A 80 16.33 -2.08 3.92
N PRO A 81 16.04 -1.00 3.16
CA PRO A 81 16.42 0.34 3.55
C PRO A 81 15.72 0.76 4.83
N LYS A 82 16.50 1.19 5.82
CA LYS A 82 15.96 1.66 7.11
C LYS A 82 15.17 2.95 6.91
N ILE A 83 13.88 2.92 7.25
CA ILE A 83 12.99 4.08 7.18
C ILE A 83 13.26 4.99 8.38
N LYS A 84 13.62 6.26 8.10
CA LYS A 84 13.81 7.30 9.11
C LYS A 84 12.49 7.97 9.48
N LYS A 85 11.70 8.33 8.46
CA LYS A 85 10.49 9.14 8.63
C LYS A 85 9.55 8.98 7.44
N ILE A 86 8.26 9.05 7.71
CA ILE A 86 7.20 9.17 6.71
C ILE A 86 6.46 10.50 6.98
N GLU A 87 6.39 11.38 5.98
CA GLU A 87 5.77 12.69 6.09
C GLU A 87 4.62 12.83 5.11
N TYR A 88 3.39 12.85 5.62
CA TYR A 88 2.23 13.13 4.79
C TYR A 88 2.12 14.62 4.44
N ASN A 89 1.60 14.88 3.25
CA ASN A 89 1.36 16.23 2.76
C ASN A 89 0.17 16.85 3.50
N ALA A 90 0.45 17.82 4.38
CA ALA A 90 -0.58 18.52 5.16
C ALA A 90 -1.74 19.05 4.30
N LYS A 91 -1.47 19.59 3.10
CA LYS A 91 -2.52 20.12 2.21
C LYS A 91 -3.52 19.05 1.75
N ALA A 92 -3.09 17.79 1.65
CA ALA A 92 -3.95 16.68 1.32
C ALA A 92 -4.70 16.20 2.57
N VAL A 93 -3.96 15.95 3.67
CA VAL A 93 -4.48 15.38 4.92
C VAL A 93 -5.46 16.30 5.63
N ASP A 94 -5.18 17.60 5.69
CA ASP A 94 -6.01 18.61 6.37
C ASP A 94 -7.42 18.73 5.76
N THR A 95 -7.67 18.10 4.62
CA THR A 95 -8.96 18.14 3.95
C THR A 95 -9.80 16.88 4.12
N ILE A 96 -9.25 15.77 4.63
CA ILE A 96 -9.97 14.49 4.79
C ILE A 96 -11.28 14.68 5.58
N ASN A 97 -11.22 15.43 6.68
CA ASN A 97 -12.38 15.66 7.57
C ASN A 97 -13.23 16.88 7.19
N LYS A 98 -12.92 17.56 6.08
CA LYS A 98 -13.64 18.78 5.66
C LYS A 98 -14.78 18.46 4.69
N LYS A 99 -15.87 19.23 4.80
CA LYS A 99 -17.03 19.13 3.88
C LYS A 99 -16.66 19.37 2.41
N LYS A 100 -15.60 20.16 2.16
CA LYS A 100 -15.00 20.35 0.83
C LYS A 100 -13.57 19.85 0.86
N GLN A 101 -13.37 18.66 0.31
CA GLN A 101 -12.05 18.03 0.20
C GLN A 101 -11.30 18.54 -1.04
N ASN A 102 -9.97 18.59 -0.98
CA ASN A 102 -9.17 18.94 -2.15
C ASN A 102 -9.19 17.78 -3.16
N LEU A 103 -9.41 18.10 -4.43
CA LEU A 103 -9.27 17.13 -5.50
C LEU A 103 -7.79 16.94 -5.82
N LEU A 104 -7.28 15.72 -5.65
CA LEU A 104 -5.93 15.32 -6.00
C LEU A 104 -5.84 14.96 -7.48
N SER A 105 -4.73 15.30 -8.10
CA SER A 105 -4.30 14.80 -9.41
C SER A 105 -3.49 13.52 -9.26
N ILE A 106 -3.28 12.78 -10.36
CA ILE A 106 -2.43 11.58 -10.42
C ILE A 106 -1.03 11.85 -9.85
N THR A 107 -0.47 13.03 -10.13
CA THR A 107 0.89 13.43 -9.74
C THR A 107 0.96 14.14 -8.38
N SER A 108 -0.17 14.29 -7.68
CA SER A 108 -0.19 14.93 -6.37
C SER A 108 0.61 14.10 -5.36
N ASN A 109 1.49 14.77 -4.62
CA ASN A 109 2.30 14.10 -3.59
C ASN A 109 1.44 13.84 -2.34
N ILE A 110 1.28 12.56 -1.96
CA ILE A 110 0.59 12.14 -0.73
C ILE A 110 1.54 12.17 0.44
N CYS A 111 2.70 11.52 0.31
CA CYS A 111 3.69 11.48 1.37
C CYS A 111 5.11 11.41 0.81
N THR A 112 6.08 11.75 1.66
CA THR A 112 7.50 11.61 1.39
C THR A 112 8.08 10.65 2.42
N ILE A 113 8.72 9.58 1.94
CA ILE A 113 9.40 8.60 2.78
C ILE A 113 10.88 8.90 2.72
N THR A 114 11.49 9.10 3.88
CA THR A 114 12.94 9.33 4.02
C THR A 114 13.59 8.08 4.58
N THR A 115 14.56 7.53 3.85
CA THR A 115 15.39 6.42 4.31
C THR A 115 16.81 6.86 4.57
N ILE A 116 17.49 6.10 5.43
CA ILE A 116 18.92 6.26 5.70
C ILE A 116 19.64 5.27 4.79
N ILE A 117 20.48 5.76 3.87
CA ILE A 117 21.34 4.90 3.05
C ILE A 117 22.61 4.59 3.82
N THR A 118 23.29 5.64 4.30
CA THR A 118 24.43 5.59 5.21
C THR A 118 24.19 6.59 6.34
N GLU A 119 24.98 6.57 7.42
CA GLU A 119 24.79 7.48 8.56
C GLU A 119 24.77 8.97 8.20
N GLN A 120 25.29 9.34 7.03
CA GLN A 120 25.37 10.72 6.54
C GLN A 120 24.53 11.00 5.29
N GLU A 121 23.90 9.98 4.70
CA GLU A 121 23.16 10.10 3.44
C GLU A 121 21.72 9.63 3.57
N GLU A 122 20.80 10.51 3.19
CA GLU A 122 19.36 10.25 3.17
C GLU A 122 18.83 10.22 1.75
N LYS A 123 17.90 9.30 1.48
CA LYS A 123 17.15 9.26 0.22
C LYS A 123 15.67 9.46 0.46
N ARG A 124 15.05 10.24 -0.42
CA ARG A 124 13.65 10.62 -0.33
C ARG A 124 12.85 10.04 -1.49
N TYR A 125 11.79 9.33 -1.15
CA TYR A 125 10.83 8.75 -2.09
C TYR A 125 9.52 9.52 -2.00
N GLN A 126 9.04 10.01 -3.13
CA GLN A 126 7.80 10.79 -3.20
C GLN A 126 6.67 9.90 -3.68
N ILE A 127 5.70 9.66 -2.81
CA ILE A 127 4.56 8.82 -3.12
C ILE A 127 3.46 9.68 -3.75
N LYS A 128 3.10 9.33 -4.97
CA LYS A 128 2.08 10.02 -5.75
C LYS A 128 0.70 9.42 -5.51
N ALA A 129 -0.33 10.21 -5.76
CA ALA A 129 -1.71 9.75 -5.58
C ALA A 129 -2.11 8.68 -6.60
N GLY A 130 -1.56 8.73 -7.81
CA GLY A 130 -1.79 7.72 -8.84
C GLY A 130 -3.22 7.65 -9.37
N VAL A 131 -4.17 8.37 -8.77
CA VAL A 131 -5.57 8.42 -9.16
C VAL A 131 -6.08 9.84 -8.97
N ILE A 132 -6.89 10.34 -9.90
CA ILE A 132 -7.60 11.60 -9.71
C ILE A 132 -8.77 11.37 -8.76
N GLY A 133 -8.80 12.04 -7.60
CA GLY A 133 -9.81 11.76 -6.59
C GLY A 133 -9.62 12.52 -5.29
N TRP A 134 -10.39 12.13 -4.29
CA TRP A 134 -10.34 12.70 -2.95
C TRP A 134 -9.70 11.73 -1.97
N LEU A 135 -8.83 12.25 -1.11
CA LEU A 135 -8.19 11.47 -0.06
C LEU A 135 -9.24 11.15 1.02
N VAL A 136 -9.52 9.85 1.20
CA VAL A 136 -10.48 9.35 2.17
C VAL A 136 -9.79 9.03 3.49
N ASP A 137 -8.60 8.43 3.42
CA ASP A 137 -7.86 8.02 4.60
C ASP A 137 -6.36 7.91 4.32
N ILE A 138 -5.55 7.95 5.38
CA ILE A 138 -4.12 7.68 5.37
C ILE A 138 -3.77 6.70 6.48
N ASN A 139 -2.68 5.97 6.33
CA ASN A 139 -2.21 5.11 7.41
C ASN A 139 -1.62 5.93 8.57
N MET A 140 -2.47 6.17 9.57
CA MET A 140 -2.13 7.00 10.73
C MET A 140 -1.04 6.39 11.62
N ARG A 141 -0.75 5.09 11.50
CA ARG A 141 0.36 4.43 12.20
C ARG A 141 1.73 4.96 11.77
N PHE A 142 1.82 5.62 10.62
CA PHE A 142 3.06 6.27 10.19
C PHE A 142 3.16 7.72 10.67
N ASN A 143 2.12 8.24 11.32
CA ASN A 143 2.11 9.61 11.82
C ASN A 143 2.66 9.64 13.25
N ASN A 144 3.98 9.77 13.40
CA ASN A 144 4.65 9.89 14.70
C ASN A 144 4.41 11.26 15.40
N ASN A 145 3.19 11.80 15.33
CA ASN A 145 2.83 12.92 16.17
C ASN A 145 2.42 12.38 17.54
N SER A 146 3.41 12.20 18.41
CA SER A 146 3.23 12.28 19.85
C SER A 146 2.68 13.66 20.23
N ASN A 147 1.40 13.90 19.97
CA ASN A 147 0.63 14.91 20.69
C ASN A 147 -0.08 14.21 21.85
N ASN A 148 0.71 13.57 22.72
CA ASN A 148 0.31 13.29 24.08
C ASN A 148 0.50 14.57 24.88
N ASN A 149 -0.46 15.50 24.78
CA ASN A 149 -0.59 16.59 25.73
C ASN A 149 -2.00 16.54 26.36
N ASN A 150 -2.04 15.89 27.53
CA ASN A 150 -2.91 16.07 28.70
C ASN A 150 -4.44 16.09 28.52
N ASN A 151 -5.15 15.06 29.01
CA ASN A 151 -5.67 15.04 30.41
C ASN A 151 -6.46 13.74 30.75
N ASN A 152 -6.13 13.12 31.90
CA ASN A 152 -6.87 12.10 32.67
C ASN A 152 -7.27 10.79 31.96
N ASN A 153 -7.07 9.58 32.50
CA ASN A 153 -7.20 9.14 33.89
C ASN A 153 -6.50 7.77 34.04
N ASN A 154 -6.09 7.43 35.28
CA ASN A 154 -5.56 6.13 35.69
C ASN A 154 -6.24 4.93 35.03
N ASN A 155 -5.46 4.03 34.43
CA ASN A 155 -5.55 2.62 34.77
C ASN A 155 -4.25 1.88 34.43
N ASN A 156 -3.84 1.11 35.44
CA ASN A 156 -2.70 0.22 35.47
C ASN A 156 -3.08 -1.06 34.73
N ASP A 157 -2.56 -1.26 33.51
CA ASP A 157 -2.52 -2.59 32.91
C ASP A 157 -1.13 -2.87 32.33
N ASN A 158 -0.56 -3.94 32.86
CA ASN A 158 0.76 -4.47 32.59
C ASN A 158 0.87 -5.04 31.17
N ASN A 159 1.96 -4.66 30.51
CA ASN A 159 2.85 -5.54 29.75
C ASN A 159 2.40 -6.05 28.36
N ASN A 160 2.87 -5.40 27.29
CA ASN A 160 3.81 -6.03 26.35
C ASN A 160 4.53 -4.95 25.52
N ASN A 161 5.79 -4.70 25.84
CA ASN A 161 6.62 -3.69 25.19
C ASN A 161 7.18 -4.25 23.88
N ASN A 162 6.38 -4.28 22.81
CA ASN A 162 6.89 -4.56 21.47
C ASN A 162 7.19 -3.22 20.78
N ASN A 163 8.43 -2.74 20.92
CA ASN A 163 8.96 -1.57 20.20
C ASN A 163 9.12 -1.88 18.70
N ASN A 164 8.04 -2.32 18.03
CA ASN A 164 8.01 -2.38 16.58
C ASN A 164 7.91 -0.95 16.08
N ASN A 165 8.93 -0.50 15.35
CA ASN A 165 8.86 0.76 14.64
C ASN A 165 7.68 0.64 13.67
N GLU A 166 6.62 1.44 13.84
CA GLU A 166 5.38 1.27 13.07
C GLU A 166 5.63 1.37 11.55
N PHE A 167 6.71 2.06 11.15
CA PHE A 167 7.20 2.10 9.77
C PHE A 167 7.54 0.74 9.17
N ASP A 168 7.92 -0.24 9.98
CA ASP A 168 8.24 -1.60 9.53
C ASP A 168 7.00 -2.26 8.91
N LEU A 169 5.77 -1.83 9.24
CA LEU A 169 4.55 -2.33 8.58
C LEU A 169 4.56 -2.04 7.08
N LEU A 170 5.16 -0.94 6.64
CA LEU A 170 5.30 -0.61 5.23
C LEU A 170 6.12 -1.65 4.48
N GLN A 171 7.07 -2.30 5.15
CA GLN A 171 7.99 -3.29 4.58
C GLN A 171 7.56 -4.74 4.85
N ASN A 172 7.04 -5.01 6.04
CA ASN A 172 6.64 -6.35 6.49
C ASN A 172 5.24 -6.73 6.02
N LYS A 173 4.34 -5.75 5.85
CA LYS A 173 2.94 -5.95 5.44
C LYS A 173 2.50 -4.96 4.34
N PRO A 174 3.29 -4.77 3.26
CA PRO A 174 3.06 -3.70 2.27
C PRO A 174 1.69 -3.76 1.58
N PHE A 175 1.13 -4.96 1.42
CA PHE A 175 -0.12 -5.21 0.68
C PHE A 175 -1.36 -5.30 1.58
N THR A 176 -1.20 -5.11 2.90
CA THR A 176 -2.27 -5.17 3.90
C THR A 176 -2.20 -3.98 4.85
N GLU A 177 -1.62 -4.17 6.04
CA GLU A 177 -1.56 -3.16 7.10
C GLU A 177 -0.58 -2.01 6.79
N GLY A 178 0.32 -2.21 5.83
CA GLY A 178 1.30 -1.25 5.35
C GLY A 178 0.81 -0.35 4.20
N TYR A 179 -0.50 -0.29 3.95
CA TYR A 179 -1.04 0.67 2.97
C TYR A 179 -0.63 2.10 3.31
N ILE A 180 -0.61 3.00 2.32
CA ILE A 180 -0.22 4.39 2.51
C ILE A 180 -1.44 5.29 2.62
N ALA A 181 -2.39 5.13 1.70
CA ALA A 181 -3.56 5.98 1.57
C ALA A 181 -4.74 5.28 0.89
N ILE A 182 -5.94 5.79 1.13
CA ILE A 182 -7.17 5.39 0.46
C ILE A 182 -7.73 6.62 -0.27
N ILE A 183 -7.96 6.48 -1.57
CA ILE A 183 -8.53 7.53 -2.42
C ILE A 183 -9.88 7.09 -2.96
N LYS A 184 -10.86 7.99 -2.92
CA LYS A 184 -12.09 7.88 -3.70
C LYS A 184 -11.86 8.50 -5.07
N PRO A 185 -11.85 7.72 -6.16
CA PRO A 185 -11.68 8.26 -7.50
C PRO A 185 -12.79 9.27 -7.85
N LYS A 186 -12.46 10.22 -8.70
CA LYS A 186 -13.43 11.14 -9.30
C LYS A 186 -14.41 10.42 -10.24
N HIS A 187 -13.93 9.36 -10.89
CA HIS A 187 -14.69 8.56 -11.85
C HIS A 187 -14.72 7.10 -11.39
N ASP A 188 -15.90 6.50 -11.35
CA ASP A 188 -16.07 5.10 -10.96
C ASP A 188 -15.59 4.11 -12.04
N ASN A 189 -15.55 4.55 -13.30
CA ASN A 189 -15.08 3.74 -14.42
C ASN A 189 -13.54 3.62 -14.36
N PRO A 190 -12.99 2.40 -14.17
CA PRO A 190 -11.55 2.20 -14.06
C PRO A 190 -10.79 2.58 -15.34
N SER A 191 -11.37 2.42 -16.52
CA SER A 191 -10.72 2.82 -17.78
C SER A 191 -10.45 4.33 -17.85
N ILE A 192 -11.23 5.14 -17.11
CA ILE A 192 -11.03 6.58 -17.00
C ILE A 192 -10.13 6.91 -15.81
N ALA A 193 -10.40 6.33 -14.65
CA ALA A 193 -9.70 6.66 -13.41
C ALA A 193 -8.27 6.09 -13.32
N LEU A 194 -8.04 4.95 -13.98
CA LEU A 194 -6.84 4.13 -13.89
C LEU A 194 -6.28 3.77 -15.29
N GLY A 195 -6.75 4.41 -16.36
CA GLY A 195 -6.31 4.11 -17.73
C GLY A 195 -4.83 4.38 -18.00
N HIS A 196 -4.15 5.12 -17.12
CA HIS A 196 -2.70 5.34 -17.13
C HIS A 196 -1.93 4.32 -16.27
N CYS A 197 -2.62 3.46 -15.54
CA CYS A 197 -2.04 2.35 -14.79
C CYS A 197 -2.07 1.08 -15.64
N ILE A 198 -1.21 0.12 -15.31
CA ILE A 198 -1.21 -1.19 -15.95
C ILE A 198 -1.88 -2.24 -15.05
N SER A 199 -2.44 -3.29 -15.64
CA SER A 199 -3.03 -4.40 -14.89
C SER A 199 -1.96 -5.25 -14.20
N GLU A 200 -2.37 -6.10 -13.27
CA GLU A 200 -1.46 -7.08 -12.64
C GLU A 200 -0.77 -8.00 -13.66
N GLU A 201 -1.49 -8.47 -14.68
CA GLU A 201 -0.91 -9.30 -15.75
C GLU A 201 0.19 -8.55 -16.50
N GLN A 202 -0.09 -7.31 -16.92
CA GLN A 202 0.89 -6.45 -17.61
C GLN A 202 2.08 -6.12 -16.71
N TYR A 203 1.85 -5.93 -15.42
CA TYR A 203 2.89 -5.65 -14.43
C TYR A 203 3.80 -6.87 -14.24
N ASN A 204 3.25 -8.08 -14.17
CA ASN A 204 4.04 -9.30 -14.10
C ASN A 204 4.92 -9.50 -15.36
N GLU A 205 4.37 -9.25 -16.56
CA GLU A 205 5.15 -9.27 -17.80
C GLU A 205 6.28 -8.24 -17.79
N TYR A 206 6.00 -7.05 -17.27
CA TYR A 206 6.98 -5.99 -17.13
C TYR A 206 8.12 -6.39 -16.18
N ILE A 207 7.82 -7.00 -15.03
CA ILE A 207 8.84 -7.52 -14.10
C ILE A 207 9.71 -8.59 -14.77
N ILE A 208 9.10 -9.51 -15.52
CA ILE A 208 9.85 -10.56 -16.24
C ILE A 208 10.84 -9.92 -17.23
N LYS A 209 10.41 -8.91 -17.99
CA LYS A 209 11.27 -8.17 -18.93
C LYS A 209 12.43 -7.48 -18.21
N LEU A 210 12.16 -6.80 -17.09
CA LEU A 210 13.21 -6.19 -16.26
C LEU A 210 14.23 -7.22 -15.75
N SER A 211 13.78 -8.39 -15.31
CA SER A 211 14.69 -9.45 -14.84
C SER A 211 15.54 -10.05 -15.97
N GLY A 212 14.98 -10.17 -17.18
CA GLY A 212 15.67 -10.68 -18.37
C GLY A 212 16.72 -9.71 -18.92
N GLU A 213 16.43 -8.40 -18.97
CA GLU A 213 17.37 -7.38 -19.46
C GLU A 213 18.63 -7.27 -18.57
N ASN A 214 18.49 -7.44 -17.26
CA ASN A 214 19.62 -7.42 -16.31
C ASN A 214 20.60 -8.61 -16.48
N THR A 215 20.24 -9.63 -17.27
CA THR A 215 21.11 -10.81 -17.49
C THR A 215 22.03 -10.64 -18.71
N THR A 216 21.73 -9.69 -19.61
CA THR A 216 22.45 -9.53 -20.90
C THR A 216 23.59 -8.50 -20.86
N LEU A 217 23.87 -7.91 -19.69
CA LEU A 217 24.92 -6.89 -19.50
C LEU A 217 26.06 -7.34 -18.56
N LYS A 218 26.40 -8.64 -18.58
CA LYS A 218 27.62 -9.15 -17.93
C LYS A 218 28.75 -9.35 -18.94
#